data_AF-D0UNE0-F1
#
_entry.id   AF-D0UNE0-F1
#
_cell.length_a   1.000
_cell.length_b   1.000
_cell.length_c   1.000
_cell.angle_alpha   90.00
_cell.angle_beta   90.00
_cell.angle_gamma   90.00
#
_symmetry.space_group_name_H-M   'P 1'
#
loop_
_entity.id
_entity.type
_entity.pdbx_description
1 polymer ?
#
loop_
_entity_poly.entity_id
_entity_poly.type
_entity_poly.pdbx_seq_one_letter_code
_entity_poly.pdbx_strand_id
1 'polypeptide(L)'
;ALDDTWHNLQKIITERDMELTKEAQRQEENDKLRREFAKHANAFHSWLTETRMWLLEGASMMEGSGTLEAQLEATKRKALEVRNLRGQLKKIEDLGALLEEHLILDNRYTEHSTVGLAQQWDQLDQLGMRMQHNLEQQIQARNTSGVSEDALKEFS
;
A
#
# COMPACT_ATOMS: atom_id res chain seq x y z
N ALA A 1 -24.61 53.59 -24.99
CA ALA A 1 -24.95 53.21 -23.59
C ALA A 1 -25.53 51.79 -23.53
N LEU A 2 -26.77 51.55 -23.98
CA LEU A 2 -27.37 50.21 -24.00
C LEU A 2 -26.64 49.23 -24.95
N ASP A 3 -26.31 49.68 -26.16
CA ASP A 3 -25.58 48.85 -27.13
C ASP A 3 -24.19 48.46 -26.60
N ASP A 4 -23.46 49.39 -26.00
CA ASP A 4 -22.14 49.11 -25.41
C ASP A 4 -22.24 48.09 -24.28
N THR A 5 -23.26 48.20 -23.42
CA THR A 5 -23.51 47.21 -22.36
C THR A 5 -23.88 45.84 -22.92
N TRP A 6 -24.61 45.79 -24.03
CA TRP A 6 -24.98 44.54 -24.69
C TRP A 6 -23.77 43.82 -25.29
N HIS A 7 -22.92 44.54 -26.02
CA HIS A 7 -21.67 43.97 -26.56
C HIS A 7 -20.74 43.51 -25.45
N ASN A 8 -20.66 44.25 -24.34
CA ASN A 8 -19.87 43.85 -23.19
C ASN A 8 -20.40 42.56 -22.54
N LEU A 9 -21.73 42.40 -22.42
CA LEU A 9 -22.33 41.16 -21.91
C LEU A 9 -22.01 39.96 -22.80
N GLN A 10 -22.10 40.09 -24.12
CA GLN A 10 -21.76 39.02 -25.06
C GLN A 10 -20.29 38.59 -24.93
N LYS A 11 -19.38 39.57 -24.75
CA LYS A 11 -17.97 39.30 -24.49
C LYS A 11 -17.76 38.53 -23.20
N ILE A 12 -18.35 38.98 -22.09
CA ILE A 12 -18.25 38.32 -20.78
C ILE A 12 -18.78 36.88 -20.83
N ILE A 13 -19.90 36.64 -21.52
CA ILE A 13 -20.46 35.29 -21.69
C ILE A 13 -19.46 34.38 -22.40
N THR A 14 -18.87 34.87 -23.49
CA THR A 14 -17.89 34.10 -24.27
C THR A 14 -16.64 33.78 -23.44
N GLU A 15 -16.11 34.76 -22.69
CA GLU A 15 -14.97 34.57 -21.80
C GLU A 15 -15.28 33.54 -20.70
N ARG A 16 -16.47 33.62 -20.10
CA ARG A 16 -16.91 32.65 -19.09
C ARG A 16 -17.06 31.24 -19.65
N ASP A 17 -17.62 31.07 -20.84
CA ASP A 17 -17.76 29.75 -21.46
C ASP A 17 -16.39 29.12 -21.73
N MET A 18 -15.40 29.93 -22.11
CA MET A 18 -14.01 29.47 -22.26
C MET A 18 -13.40 29.04 -20.93
N GLU A 19 -13.60 29.81 -19.85
CA GLU A 19 -13.13 29.45 -18.51
C GLU A 19 -13.79 28.17 -18.00
N LEU A 20 -15.10 28.01 -18.18
CA LEU A 20 -15.84 26.81 -17.80
C LEU A 20 -15.34 25.57 -18.56
N THR A 21 -15.03 25.72 -19.85
CA THR A 21 -14.49 24.61 -20.65
C THR A 21 -13.11 24.17 -20.15
N LYS A 22 -12.24 25.13 -19.83
CA LYS A 22 -10.91 24.85 -19.25
C LYS A 22 -11.02 24.16 -17.89
N GLU A 23 -11.91 24.64 -17.03
CA GLU A 23 -12.10 24.03 -15.72
C GLU A 23 -12.71 22.62 -15.83
N ALA A 24 -13.64 22.40 -16.76
CA ALA A 24 -14.20 21.07 -17.02
C ALA A 24 -13.11 20.07 -17.44
N GLN A 25 -12.20 20.48 -18.35
CA GLN A 25 -11.07 19.65 -18.74
C GLN A 25 -10.14 19.35 -17.54
N ARG A 26 -9.83 20.38 -16.73
CA ARG A 26 -9.02 20.22 -15.52
C ARG A 26 -9.64 19.21 -14.55
N GLN A 27 -10.95 19.26 -14.36
CA GLN A 27 -11.66 18.30 -13.49
C GLN A 27 -11.64 16.88 -14.05
N GLU A 28 -11.71 16.71 -15.37
CA GLU A 28 -11.59 15.39 -16.00
C GLU A 28 -10.18 14.79 -15.80
N GLU A 29 -9.13 15.60 -15.98
CA GLU A 29 -7.74 15.20 -15.74
C GLU A 29 -7.50 14.85 -14.27
N ASN A 30 -8.05 15.66 -13.35
CA ASN A 30 -7.99 15.39 -11.91
C ASN A 30 -8.71 14.09 -11.53
N ASP A 31 -9.86 13.77 -12.14
CA ASP A 31 -10.57 12.50 -11.90
C ASP A 31 -9.76 11.29 -12.40
N LYS A 32 -9.08 11.43 -13.56
CA LYS A 32 -8.17 10.39 -14.07
C LYS A 32 -7.04 10.12 -13.08
N LEU A 33 -6.41 11.16 -12.55
CA LEU A 33 -5.33 11.02 -11.58
C LEU A 33 -5.81 10.36 -10.28
N ARG A 34 -6.99 10.74 -9.77
CA ARG A 34 -7.62 10.10 -8.61
C ARG A 34 -7.83 8.60 -8.82
N ARG A 35 -8.34 8.21 -9.99
CA ARG A 35 -8.56 6.79 -10.33
C ARG A 35 -7.27 6.01 -10.45
N GLU A 36 -6.23 6.60 -11.05
CA GLU A 36 -4.93 5.95 -11.17
C GLU A 36 -4.31 5.69 -9.80
N PHE A 37 -4.26 6.70 -8.94
CA PHE A 37 -3.81 6.54 -7.56
C PHE A 37 -4.61 5.45 -6.83
N ALA A 38 -5.93 5.52 -6.87
CA ALA A 38 -6.80 4.56 -6.19
C ALA A 38 -6.60 3.11 -6.66
N LYS A 39 -6.42 2.91 -7.97
CA LYS A 39 -6.12 1.59 -8.52
C LYS A 39 -4.85 1.00 -7.91
N HIS A 40 -3.78 1.79 -7.82
CA HIS A 40 -2.51 1.34 -7.26
C HIS A 40 -2.59 1.16 -5.74
N ALA A 41 -3.20 2.11 -5.05
CA ALA A 41 -3.37 2.09 -3.60
C ALA A 41 -4.19 0.86 -3.13
N ASN A 42 -5.34 0.60 -3.76
CA ASN A 42 -6.21 -0.52 -3.39
C ASN A 42 -5.54 -1.88 -3.68
N ALA A 43 -4.87 -2.01 -4.82
CA ALA A 43 -4.14 -3.24 -5.16
C ALA A 43 -3.00 -3.52 -4.17
N PHE A 44 -2.23 -2.48 -3.83
CA PHE A 44 -1.14 -2.61 -2.86
C PHE A 44 -1.65 -2.93 -1.46
N HIS A 45 -2.75 -2.31 -1.03
CA HIS A 45 -3.39 -2.62 0.25
C HIS A 45 -3.88 -4.07 0.35
N SER A 46 -4.53 -4.60 -0.70
CA SER A 46 -4.95 -6.01 -0.73
C SER A 46 -3.76 -6.92 -0.56
N TRP A 47 -2.69 -6.68 -1.32
CA TRP A 47 -1.47 -7.47 -1.25
C TRP A 47 -0.79 -7.39 0.14
N LEU A 48 -0.73 -6.20 0.76
CA LEU A 48 -0.22 -6.03 2.12
C LEU A 48 -1.01 -6.86 3.12
N THR A 49 -2.35 -6.83 3.01
CA THR A 49 -3.26 -7.55 3.90
C THR A 49 -3.11 -9.06 3.73
N GLU A 50 -3.12 -9.55 2.49
CA GLU A 50 -2.91 -10.97 2.18
C GLU A 50 -1.56 -11.46 2.68
N THR A 51 -0.49 -10.69 2.47
CA THR A 51 0.85 -11.04 2.93
C THR A 51 0.96 -11.05 4.44
N ARG A 52 0.30 -10.10 5.12
CA ARG A 52 0.23 -10.07 6.57
C ARG A 52 -0.52 -11.28 7.12
N MET A 53 -1.65 -11.63 6.54
CA MET A 53 -2.42 -12.82 6.91
C MET A 53 -1.61 -14.10 6.68
N TRP A 54 -0.89 -14.20 5.55
CA TRP A 54 0.00 -15.32 5.29
C TRP A 54 1.12 -15.44 6.33
N LEU A 55 1.73 -14.32 6.73
CA LEU A 55 2.77 -14.32 7.77
C LEU A 55 2.21 -14.74 9.13
N LEU A 56 1.03 -14.28 9.52
CA LEU A 56 0.44 -14.58 10.83
C LEU A 56 -0.18 -15.98 10.90
N GLU A 57 -0.98 -16.36 9.90
CA GLU A 57 -1.75 -17.61 9.91
C GLU A 57 -1.04 -18.73 9.15
N GLY A 58 -0.46 -18.42 7.99
CA GLY A 58 0.23 -19.39 7.14
C GLY A 58 1.50 -19.93 7.77
N ALA A 59 2.22 -19.11 8.55
CA ALA A 59 3.35 -19.58 9.35
C ALA A 59 2.89 -20.53 10.48
N SER A 60 1.79 -20.22 11.19
CA SER A 60 1.26 -21.09 12.24
C SER A 60 0.65 -22.39 11.71
N MET A 61 0.04 -22.40 10.52
CA MET A 61 -0.42 -23.65 9.90
C MET A 61 0.74 -24.57 9.46
N MET A 62 1.93 -24.00 9.20
CA MET A 62 3.15 -24.78 9.00
C MET A 62 3.70 -25.38 10.30
N GLU A 63 3.36 -24.87 11.49
CA GLU A 63 3.73 -25.50 12.78
C GLU A 63 3.09 -26.88 12.97
N GLY A 64 2.01 -27.17 12.23
CA GLY A 64 1.34 -28.47 12.23
C GLY A 64 1.90 -29.51 11.25
N SER A 65 2.75 -29.12 10.29
CA SER A 65 3.18 -30.03 9.20
C SER A 65 4.58 -29.82 8.61
N GLY A 66 5.31 -28.75 8.97
CA GLY A 66 6.64 -28.43 8.45
C GLY A 66 7.68 -28.23 9.56
N THR A 67 8.96 -28.43 9.23
CA THR A 67 10.06 -28.17 10.19
C THR A 67 10.28 -26.67 10.37
N LEU A 68 10.82 -26.27 11.53
CA LEU A 68 11.20 -24.87 11.82
C LEU A 68 12.12 -24.29 10.72
N GLU A 69 13.01 -25.10 10.15
CA GLU A 69 13.87 -24.72 9.04
C GLU A 69 13.09 -24.38 7.76
N ALA A 70 12.06 -25.18 7.43
CA ALA A 70 11.22 -24.94 6.27
C ALA A 70 10.39 -23.67 6.45
N GLN A 71 9.88 -23.44 7.66
CA GLN A 71 9.15 -22.23 8.02
C GLN A 71 10.04 -20.98 7.91
N LEU A 72 11.27 -21.04 8.45
CA LEU A 72 12.25 -19.95 8.36
C LEU A 72 12.56 -19.59 6.90
N GLU A 73 12.79 -20.60 6.07
CA GLU A 73 13.06 -20.40 4.65
C GLU A 73 11.86 -19.79 3.90
N ALA A 74 10.63 -20.24 4.21
CA ALA A 74 9.42 -19.66 3.65
C ALA A 74 9.26 -18.18 4.09
N THR A 75 9.48 -17.85 5.36
CA THR A 75 9.42 -16.48 5.88
C THR A 75 10.49 -15.59 5.23
N LYS A 76 11.72 -16.09 5.04
CA LYS A 76 12.80 -15.37 4.33
C LYS A 76 12.41 -15.01 2.91
N ARG A 77 11.82 -15.96 2.17
CA ARG A 77 11.33 -15.71 0.80
C ARG A 77 10.22 -14.66 0.78
N LYS A 78 9.26 -14.76 1.70
CA LYS A 78 8.16 -13.78 1.75
C LYS A 78 8.66 -12.38 2.13
N ALA A 79 9.61 -12.27 3.06
CA ALA A 79 10.21 -10.97 3.38
C ALA A 79 11.00 -10.37 2.21
N LEU A 80 11.66 -11.20 1.39
CA LEU A 80 12.29 -10.72 0.15
C LEU A 80 11.25 -10.19 -0.84
N GLU A 81 10.10 -10.86 -0.98
CA GLU A 81 8.97 -10.38 -1.79
C GLU A 81 8.48 -9.00 -1.31
N VAL A 82 8.33 -8.81 0.00
CA VAL A 82 7.94 -7.52 0.60
C VAL A 82 8.92 -6.41 0.21
N ARG A 83 10.22 -6.67 0.28
CA ARG A 83 11.26 -5.70 -0.09
C ARG A 83 11.25 -5.39 -1.59
N ASN A 84 11.04 -6.38 -2.44
CA ASN A 84 10.96 -6.19 -3.90
C ASN A 84 9.79 -5.31 -4.32
N LEU A 85 8.71 -5.28 -3.52
CA LEU A 85 7.54 -4.45 -3.77
C LEU A 85 7.68 -2.99 -3.38
N ARG A 86 8.84 -2.56 -2.85
CA ARG A 86 9.15 -1.15 -2.60
C ARG A 86 8.96 -0.27 -3.85
N GLY A 87 9.17 -0.82 -5.05
CA GLY A 87 8.91 -0.11 -6.30
C GLY A 87 7.44 0.26 -6.52
N GLN A 88 6.49 -0.58 -6.08
CA GLN A 88 5.06 -0.25 -6.15
C GLN A 88 4.68 0.84 -5.15
N LEU A 89 5.23 0.78 -3.94
CA LEU A 89 5.04 1.83 -2.95
C LEU A 89 5.60 3.17 -3.45
N LYS A 90 6.78 3.17 -4.09
CA LYS A 90 7.33 4.37 -4.74
C LYS A 90 6.39 4.94 -5.81
N LYS A 91 5.78 4.09 -6.65
CA LYS A 91 4.79 4.57 -7.64
C LYS A 91 3.59 5.24 -6.97
N ILE A 92 3.12 4.72 -5.84
CA ILE A 92 2.03 5.34 -5.07
C ILE A 92 2.47 6.67 -4.46
N GLU A 93 3.69 6.75 -3.93
CA GLU A 93 4.30 7.99 -3.42
C GLU A 93 4.37 9.06 -4.53
N ASP A 94 4.85 8.71 -5.72
CA ASP A 94 4.94 9.61 -6.87
C ASP A 94 3.55 10.10 -7.34
N LEU A 95 2.55 9.20 -7.42
CA LEU A 95 1.17 9.57 -7.75
C LEU A 95 0.51 10.44 -6.67
N GLY A 96 0.83 10.18 -5.40
CA GLY A 96 0.36 10.99 -4.27
C GLY A 96 0.91 12.41 -4.33
N ALA A 97 2.20 12.57 -4.66
CA ALA A 97 2.82 13.87 -4.86
C ALA A 97 2.17 14.65 -6.02
N LEU A 98 1.83 13.97 -7.12
CA LEU A 98 1.11 14.59 -8.24
C LEU A 98 -0.29 15.06 -7.84
N LEU A 99 -1.02 14.29 -7.03
CA LEU A 99 -2.32 14.72 -6.51
C LEU A 99 -2.19 15.99 -5.67
N GLU A 100 -1.19 16.05 -4.78
CA GLU A 100 -0.92 17.22 -3.94
C GLU A 100 -0.52 18.44 -4.78
N GLU A 101 0.32 18.27 -5.79
CA GLU A 101 0.71 19.33 -6.73
C GLU A 101 -0.50 19.93 -7.47
N HIS A 102 -1.46 19.09 -7.84
CA HIS A 102 -2.72 19.50 -8.46
C HIS A 102 -3.77 20.01 -7.44
N LEU A 103 -3.41 20.11 -6.16
CA LEU A 103 -4.28 20.50 -5.04
C LEU A 103 -5.51 19.59 -4.89
N ILE A 104 -5.35 18.31 -5.21
CA ILE A 104 -6.36 17.27 -5.04
C ILE A 104 -6.16 16.60 -3.68
N LEU A 105 -7.00 16.95 -2.71
CA LEU A 105 -6.86 16.49 -1.32
C LEU A 105 -7.83 15.35 -0.97
N ASP A 106 -8.78 15.05 -1.85
CA ASP A 106 -9.80 14.03 -1.66
C ASP A 106 -9.75 12.98 -2.79
N ASN A 107 -10.04 11.73 -2.45
CA ASN A 107 -10.17 10.68 -3.43
C ASN A 107 -11.35 9.76 -3.10
N ARG A 108 -12.45 9.87 -3.87
CA ARG A 108 -13.64 9.04 -3.70
C ARG A 108 -13.48 7.56 -4.08
N TYR A 109 -12.36 7.18 -4.68
CA TYR A 109 -12.11 5.82 -5.19
C TYR A 109 -11.25 4.97 -4.26
N THR A 110 -10.67 5.56 -3.22
CA THR A 110 -9.89 4.85 -2.21
C THR A 110 -9.90 5.62 -0.89
N GLU A 111 -9.91 4.89 0.22
CA GLU A 111 -9.72 5.45 1.56
C GLU A 111 -8.24 5.42 2.00
N HIS A 112 -7.37 4.82 1.18
CA HIS A 112 -5.97 4.63 1.55
C HIS A 112 -5.12 5.84 1.14
N SER A 113 -4.35 6.35 2.08
CA SER A 113 -3.39 7.43 1.84
C SER A 113 -1.99 6.88 1.59
N THR A 114 -1.15 7.64 0.89
CA THR A 114 0.28 7.33 0.67
C THR A 114 0.98 7.02 2.00
N VAL A 115 0.81 7.89 2.99
CA VAL A 115 1.43 7.75 4.32
C VAL A 115 0.91 6.49 5.03
N GLY A 116 -0.39 6.22 4.96
CA GLY A 116 -0.99 5.03 5.57
C GLY A 116 -0.45 3.73 4.97
N LEU A 117 -0.30 3.67 3.64
CA LEU A 117 0.24 2.50 2.95
C LEU A 117 1.73 2.30 3.22
N ALA A 118 2.52 3.38 3.28
CA ALA A 118 3.93 3.32 3.65
C ALA A 118 4.11 2.76 5.06
N GLN A 119 3.32 3.24 6.03
CA GLN A 119 3.34 2.73 7.40
C GLN A 119 2.96 1.25 7.48
N GLN A 120 1.92 0.82 6.75
CA GLN A 120 1.53 -0.59 6.71
C GLN A 120 2.62 -1.49 6.11
N TRP A 121 3.30 -1.02 5.06
CA TRP A 121 4.44 -1.73 4.47
C TRP A 121 5.62 -1.84 5.44
N ASP A 122 6.00 -0.75 6.12
CA ASP A 122 7.05 -0.77 7.14
C ASP A 122 6.74 -1.74 8.28
N GLN A 123 5.48 -1.74 8.76
CA GLN A 123 5.03 -2.67 9.78
C GLN A 123 5.12 -4.13 9.32
N LEU A 124 4.82 -4.40 8.05
CA LEU A 124 4.90 -5.73 7.46
C LEU A 124 6.34 -6.21 7.32
N ASP A 125 7.26 -5.36 6.87
CA ASP A 125 8.69 -5.71 6.78
C ASP A 125 9.25 -5.98 8.18
N GLN A 126 8.93 -5.16 9.18
CA GLN A 126 9.31 -5.38 10.57
C GLN A 126 8.72 -6.67 11.15
N LEU A 127 7.47 -7.01 10.82
CA LEU A 127 6.86 -8.28 11.22
C LEU A 127 7.66 -9.46 10.65
N GLY A 128 7.98 -9.42 9.35
CA GLY A 128 8.80 -10.44 8.69
C GLY A 128 10.17 -10.62 9.34
N MET A 129 10.85 -9.52 9.73
CA MET A 129 12.13 -9.59 10.44
C MET A 129 11.99 -10.24 11.82
N ARG A 130 10.97 -9.86 12.60
CA ARG A 130 10.74 -10.44 13.94
C ARG A 130 10.44 -11.93 13.87
N MET A 131 9.64 -12.37 12.89
CA MET A 131 9.33 -13.79 12.72
C MET A 131 10.57 -14.61 12.35
N GLN A 132 11.40 -14.11 11.41
CA GLN A 132 12.67 -14.78 11.09
C GLN A 132 13.57 -14.91 12.31
N HIS A 133 13.73 -13.83 13.08
CA HIS A 133 14.54 -13.84 14.27
C HIS A 133 14.03 -14.83 15.32
N ASN A 134 12.71 -14.88 15.53
CA ASN A 134 12.10 -15.80 16.47
C ASN A 134 12.33 -17.27 16.06
N LEU A 135 12.15 -17.60 14.78
CA LEU A 135 12.40 -18.95 14.26
C LEU A 135 13.88 -19.34 14.38
N GLU A 136 14.81 -18.42 14.09
CA GLU A 136 16.24 -18.66 14.26
C GLU A 136 16.60 -18.96 15.73
N GLN A 137 16.03 -18.21 16.68
CA GLN A 137 16.21 -18.47 18.11
C GLN A 137 15.64 -19.83 18.53
N GLN A 138 14.45 -20.21 18.05
CA GLN A 138 13.84 -21.51 18.35
C GLN A 138 14.71 -22.66 17.82
N ILE A 139 15.20 -22.57 16.59
CA ILE A 139 16.11 -23.58 15.99
C ILE A 139 17.40 -23.69 16.82
N GLN A 140 17.99 -22.56 17.20
CA GLN A 140 19.21 -22.55 18.01
C GLN A 140 18.99 -23.16 19.39
N ALA A 141 17.87 -22.83 20.05
CA ALA A 141 17.48 -23.41 21.34
C ALA A 141 17.29 -24.93 21.23
N ARG A 142 16.59 -25.40 20.19
CA ARG A 142 16.43 -26.84 19.92
C ARG A 142 17.79 -27.54 19.76
N ASN A 143 18.68 -26.97 18.94
CA ASN A 143 20.00 -27.55 18.66
C ASN A 143 20.94 -27.55 19.88
N THR A 144 20.82 -26.57 20.77
CA THR A 144 21.66 -26.45 21.99
C THR A 144 21.14 -27.31 23.14
N SER A 145 19.81 -27.48 23.23
CA SER A 145 19.18 -28.19 24.35
C SER A 145 19.15 -29.71 24.16
N GLY A 146 19.25 -30.20 22.91
CA GLY A 146 19.09 -31.64 22.61
C GLY A 146 17.67 -32.17 22.88
N VAL A 147 16.69 -31.28 23.06
CA VAL A 147 15.32 -31.59 23.44
C VAL A 147 14.47 -31.77 22.19
N SER A 148 13.74 -32.88 22.08
CA SER A 148 12.88 -33.22 20.94
C SER A 148 11.59 -32.38 20.89
N GLU A 149 10.98 -32.35 19.70
CA GLU A 149 9.79 -31.55 19.32
C GLU A 149 8.67 -31.47 20.35
N ASP A 150 8.44 -32.54 21.12
CA ASP A 150 7.32 -32.62 22.07
C ASP A 150 7.42 -31.65 23.26
N ALA A 151 8.61 -31.26 23.71
CA ALA A 151 8.73 -30.38 24.88
C ALA A 151 8.67 -28.87 24.53
N LEU A 152 8.87 -28.50 23.26
CA LEU A 152 8.78 -27.10 22.81
C LEU A 152 7.33 -26.67 22.54
N LYS A 153 6.42 -27.62 22.31
CA LYS A 153 4.99 -27.35 22.14
C LYS A 153 4.25 -27.00 23.44
N GLU A 154 4.81 -27.32 24.61
CA GLU A 154 4.16 -27.06 25.90
C GLU A 154 4.29 -25.61 26.42
N PHE A 155 5.00 -24.72 25.70
CA PHE A 155 5.21 -23.32 26.12
C PHE A 155 4.59 -22.26 25.18
N SER A 156 3.85 -22.67 24.15
CA SER A 156 2.98 -21.79 23.34
C SER A 156 1.54 -21.85 23.83
#